data_AF-Q53SC3-F1
#
_entry.id   AF-Q53SC3-F1
#
_cell.length_a   1.000
_cell.length_b   1.000
_cell.length_c   1.000
_cell.angle_alpha   90.00
_cell.angle_beta   90.00
_cell.angle_gamma   90.00
#
_symmetry.space_group_name_H-M   'P 1'
#
loop_
_entity.id
_entity.type
_entity.pdbx_description
1 polymer ?
#
loop_
_entity_poly.entity_id
_entity_poly.type
_entity_poly.pdbx_seq_one_letter_code
_entity_poly.pdbx_strand_id
1 'polypeptide(L)'
;ERKTVLPSKHAVPEVIEDFLCNFLIKMGMTRTLDCFQSEWYELIQKGVTELRTVGNVPDVYTQIMLLENENKNLKKDLKHYKQAADKAREDLLKIQKERDFHRMHHKRIVQEKNKLINDLKGLKLHYASYEPTIRVLHEKHHTLLKEKMLTSLERDKVVGQISGLQETLKKLQRGHSYHGPQIKVDHSREKENAPEGPTQKGLREAREQNKCKTKMKGNTK
;
A
#
# COMPACT_ATOMS: atom_id res chain seq x y z
N GLU A 1 -10.19 16.43 -49.47
CA GLU A 1 -9.60 15.52 -50.48
C GLU A 1 -8.36 16.18 -51.08
N ARG A 2 -7.15 15.71 -50.73
CA ARG A 2 -5.91 16.22 -51.33
C ARG A 2 -5.56 15.28 -52.48
N LYS A 3 -5.78 15.72 -53.72
CA LYS A 3 -5.28 15.05 -54.93
C LYS A 3 -3.75 15.08 -54.87
N THR A 4 -3.14 13.96 -54.51
CA THR A 4 -1.72 13.70 -54.71
C THR A 4 -1.49 13.53 -56.20
N VAL A 5 -1.16 14.63 -56.88
CA VAL A 5 -0.62 14.59 -58.24
C VAL A 5 0.80 14.07 -58.11
N LEU A 6 1.00 12.79 -58.44
CA LEU A 6 2.33 12.20 -58.55
C LEU A 6 3.09 12.90 -59.70
N PRO A 7 4.37 13.27 -59.52
CA PRO A 7 5.16 13.79 -60.62
C PRO A 7 5.31 12.67 -61.65
N SER A 8 4.92 12.92 -62.89
CA SER A 8 5.30 12.07 -64.03
C SER A 8 6.82 12.11 -64.13
N LYS A 9 7.49 11.14 -63.53
CA LYS A 9 8.92 10.90 -63.72
C LYS A 9 9.06 10.33 -65.13
N HIS A 10 9.15 11.21 -66.13
CA HIS A 10 9.60 10.81 -67.44
C HIS A 10 11.05 10.30 -67.32
N ALA A 11 11.20 8.99 -67.20
CA ALA A 11 12.48 8.34 -67.35
C ALA A 11 12.91 8.53 -68.80
N VAL A 12 14.16 8.92 -69.01
CA VAL A 12 14.79 8.93 -70.33
C VAL A 12 14.59 7.53 -70.91
N PRO A 13 13.93 7.39 -72.05
CA PRO A 13 13.49 6.08 -72.49
C PRO A 13 14.72 5.22 -72.84
N GLU A 14 14.88 4.10 -72.12
CA GLU A 14 15.99 3.16 -72.30
C GLU A 14 16.03 2.64 -73.75
N VAL A 15 17.24 2.50 -74.28
CA VAL A 15 17.49 1.82 -75.56
C VAL A 15 17.08 0.36 -75.39
N ILE A 16 16.43 -0.24 -76.38
CA ILE A 16 15.91 -1.63 -76.31
C ILE A 16 16.95 -2.64 -75.83
N GLU A 17 18.21 -2.45 -76.22
CA GLU A 17 19.34 -3.25 -75.79
C GLU A 17 19.49 -3.31 -74.26
N ASP A 18 19.52 -2.14 -73.61
CA ASP A 18 19.68 -2.01 -72.16
C ASP A 18 18.50 -2.64 -71.45
N PHE A 19 17.28 -2.44 -71.98
CA PHE A 19 16.08 -3.06 -71.43
C PHE A 19 16.11 -4.58 -71.48
N LEU A 20 16.46 -5.17 -72.61
CA LEU A 20 16.54 -6.63 -72.76
C LEU A 20 17.62 -7.22 -71.84
N CYS A 21 18.79 -6.58 -71.76
CA CYS A 21 19.84 -7.00 -70.84
C CYS A 21 19.37 -6.93 -69.39
N ASN A 22 18.81 -5.80 -68.97
CA ASN A 22 18.27 -5.60 -67.61
C ASN A 22 17.16 -6.59 -67.28
N PHE A 23 16.26 -6.89 -68.23
CA PHE A 23 15.20 -7.87 -68.08
C PHE A 23 15.75 -9.28 -67.87
N LEU A 24 16.65 -9.73 -68.74
CA LEU A 24 17.26 -11.07 -68.66
C LEU A 24 18.05 -11.23 -67.35
N ILE A 25 18.77 -10.19 -66.89
CA ILE A 25 19.46 -10.16 -65.60
C ILE A 25 18.46 -10.29 -64.45
N LYS A 26 17.41 -9.46 -64.43
CA LYS A 26 16.41 -9.45 -63.36
C LYS A 26 15.65 -10.77 -63.25
N MET A 27 15.40 -11.42 -64.37
CA MET A 27 14.74 -12.73 -64.44
C MET A 27 15.71 -13.92 -64.24
N GLY A 28 17.02 -13.66 -64.09
CA GLY A 28 18.03 -14.69 -63.85
C GLY A 28 18.37 -15.57 -65.06
N MET A 29 18.09 -15.10 -66.29
CA MET A 29 18.27 -15.85 -67.54
C MET A 29 19.66 -15.64 -68.15
N THR A 30 20.71 -16.06 -67.45
CA THR A 30 22.11 -15.75 -67.80
C THR A 30 22.58 -16.37 -69.12
N ARG A 31 22.19 -17.61 -69.44
CA ARG A 31 22.57 -18.25 -70.72
C ARG A 31 21.96 -17.53 -71.93
N THR A 32 20.70 -17.10 -71.80
CA THR A 32 20.01 -16.36 -72.85
C THR A 32 20.63 -14.98 -73.05
N LEU A 33 21.07 -14.35 -71.97
CA LEU A 33 21.81 -13.09 -72.02
C LEU A 33 23.13 -13.23 -72.79
N ASP A 34 23.93 -14.26 -72.48
CA ASP A 34 25.22 -14.51 -73.16
C ASP A 34 25.05 -14.75 -74.67
N CYS A 35 24.06 -15.57 -75.06
CA CYS A 35 23.74 -15.81 -76.47
C CYS A 35 23.31 -14.50 -77.16
N PHE A 36 22.39 -13.77 -76.53
CA PHE A 36 21.88 -12.50 -77.07
C PHE A 36 23.00 -11.48 -77.27
N GLN A 37 23.88 -11.27 -76.28
CA GLN A 37 24.99 -10.33 -76.39
C GLN A 37 25.96 -10.75 -77.49
N SER A 38 26.29 -12.04 -77.60
CA SER A 38 27.20 -12.56 -78.62
C SER A 38 26.69 -12.34 -80.04
N GLU A 39 25.43 -12.71 -80.29
CA GLU A 39 24.78 -12.51 -81.59
C GLU A 39 24.63 -11.04 -81.93
N TRP A 40 24.32 -10.21 -80.93
CA TRP A 40 24.14 -8.77 -81.12
C TRP A 40 25.44 -8.05 -81.49
N TYR A 41 26.56 -8.35 -80.80
CA TYR A 41 27.87 -7.82 -81.16
C TYR A 41 28.33 -8.29 -82.55
N GLU A 42 28.03 -9.54 -82.91
CA GLU A 42 28.33 -10.07 -84.25
C GLU A 42 27.55 -9.31 -85.34
N LEU A 43 26.29 -8.96 -85.06
CA LEU A 43 25.44 -8.21 -85.97
C LEU A 43 25.92 -6.77 -86.17
N ILE A 44 26.41 -6.12 -85.11
CA ILE A 44 27.04 -4.80 -85.16
C ILE A 44 28.31 -4.85 -86.02
N GLN A 45 29.17 -5.85 -85.83
CA GLN A 45 30.41 -5.99 -86.60
C GLN A 45 30.16 -6.19 -88.10
N LYS A 46 29.05 -6.84 -88.48
CA LYS A 46 28.65 -7.04 -89.88
C LYS A 46 28.03 -5.79 -90.53
N GLY A 47 27.93 -4.67 -89.81
CA GLY A 47 27.51 -3.38 -90.37
C GLY A 47 26.01 -3.25 -90.65
N VAL A 48 25.18 -4.17 -90.11
CA VAL A 48 23.72 -4.13 -90.25
C VAL A 48 23.17 -2.96 -89.43
N THR A 49 23.00 -1.81 -90.09
CA THR A 49 22.72 -0.51 -89.44
C THR A 49 21.23 -0.27 -89.20
N GLU A 50 20.35 -1.03 -89.84
CA GLU A 50 18.88 -0.86 -89.79
C GLU A 50 18.27 -1.20 -88.42
N LEU A 51 19.00 -1.90 -87.55
CA LEU A 51 18.51 -2.29 -86.23
C LEU A 51 18.67 -1.17 -85.17
N ARG A 52 19.50 -0.16 -85.43
CA ARG A 52 19.66 1.00 -84.52
C ARG A 52 18.46 1.95 -84.51
N THR A 53 17.55 1.81 -85.48
CA THR A 53 16.29 2.57 -85.55
C THR A 53 15.12 1.88 -84.86
N VAL A 54 15.32 0.73 -84.22
CA VAL A 54 14.26 0.07 -83.44
C VAL A 54 14.03 0.92 -82.18
N GLY A 55 12.88 1.59 -82.16
CA GLY A 55 12.55 2.68 -81.26
C GLY A 55 12.53 2.32 -79.78
N ASN A 56 12.39 3.33 -78.93
CA ASN A 56 12.38 3.18 -77.49
C ASN A 56 11.35 2.15 -76.98
N VAL A 57 11.70 1.45 -75.91
CA VAL A 57 10.83 0.45 -75.25
C VAL A 57 9.52 1.10 -74.82
N PRO A 58 8.36 0.44 -75.04
CA PRO A 58 7.07 0.97 -74.59
C PRO A 58 7.04 1.25 -73.09
N ASP A 59 6.86 2.53 -72.74
CA ASP A 59 6.78 3.11 -71.38
C ASP A 59 5.91 2.29 -70.40
N VAL A 60 4.87 1.63 -70.92
CA VAL A 60 3.92 0.82 -70.13
C VAL A 60 4.60 -0.30 -69.34
N TYR A 61 5.59 -1.00 -69.89
CA TYR A 61 6.24 -2.09 -69.16
C TYR A 61 7.10 -1.56 -68.00
N THR A 62 7.88 -0.51 -68.25
CA THR A 62 8.66 0.18 -67.22
C THR A 62 7.76 0.74 -66.13
N GLN A 63 6.62 1.31 -66.52
CA GLN A 63 5.61 1.80 -65.59
C GLN A 63 5.00 0.67 -64.75
N ILE A 64 4.66 -0.48 -65.34
CA ILE A 64 4.18 -1.66 -64.60
C ILE A 64 5.23 -2.12 -63.60
N MET A 65 6.49 -2.23 -64.03
CA MET A 65 7.59 -2.65 -63.16
C MET A 65 7.76 -1.71 -61.95
N LEU A 66 7.68 -0.39 -62.17
CA LEU A 66 7.75 0.61 -61.12
C LEU A 66 6.55 0.48 -60.16
N LEU A 67 5.33 0.33 -60.69
CA LEU A 67 4.11 0.14 -59.90
C LEU A 67 4.12 -1.16 -59.09
N GLU A 68 4.71 -2.24 -59.60
CA GLU A 68 4.90 -3.49 -58.88
C GLU A 68 5.87 -3.32 -57.71
N ASN A 69 6.99 -2.63 -57.93
CA ASN A 69 7.95 -2.34 -56.88
C ASN A 69 7.35 -1.41 -55.81
N GLU A 70 6.60 -0.39 -56.23
CA GLU A 70 5.88 0.49 -55.31
C GLU A 70 4.84 -0.28 -54.50
N ASN A 71 4.02 -1.12 -55.14
CA ASN A 71 3.07 -1.99 -54.43
C ASN A 71 3.77 -2.92 -53.42
N LYS A 72 4.93 -3.47 -53.77
CA LYS A 72 5.72 -4.31 -52.87
C LYS A 72 6.20 -3.52 -51.66
N ASN A 73 6.65 -2.29 -51.85
CA ASN A 73 7.09 -1.41 -50.77
C ASN A 73 5.90 -0.97 -49.89
N LEU A 74 4.81 -0.51 -50.50
CA LEU A 74 3.58 -0.15 -49.78
C LEU A 74 3.02 -1.31 -48.95
N LYS A 75 3.07 -2.55 -49.46
CA LYS A 75 2.67 -3.74 -48.69
C LYS A 75 3.56 -3.99 -47.48
N LYS A 76 4.87 -3.76 -47.59
CA LYS A 76 5.80 -3.85 -46.46
C LYS A 76 5.51 -2.78 -45.42
N ASP A 77 5.36 -1.52 -45.87
CA ASP A 77 5.07 -0.39 -44.99
C ASP A 77 3.74 -0.59 -44.26
N LEU A 78 2.70 -1.04 -44.96
CA LEU A 78 1.40 -1.37 -44.35
C LEU A 78 1.56 -2.44 -43.26
N LYS A 79 2.35 -3.49 -43.50
CA LYS A 79 2.62 -4.52 -42.49
C LYS A 79 3.33 -3.91 -41.27
N HIS A 80 4.33 -3.05 -41.48
CA HIS A 80 5.04 -2.37 -40.40
C HIS A 80 4.12 -1.44 -39.59
N TYR A 81 3.29 -0.63 -40.25
CA TYR A 81 2.34 0.24 -39.58
C TYR A 81 1.29 -0.55 -38.79
N LYS A 82 0.82 -1.67 -39.33
CA LYS A 82 -0.12 -2.55 -38.62
C LYS A 82 0.52 -3.10 -37.34
N GLN A 83 1.75 -3.60 -37.42
CA GLN A 83 2.48 -4.09 -36.24
C GLN A 83 2.73 -2.98 -35.20
N ALA A 84 3.10 -1.78 -35.64
CA ALA A 84 3.30 -0.64 -34.75
C ALA A 84 1.99 -0.23 -34.05
N ALA A 85 0.87 -0.19 -34.79
CA ALA A 85 -0.44 0.10 -34.24
C ALA A 85 -0.90 -0.98 -33.24
N ASP A 86 -0.63 -2.26 -33.54
CA ASP A 86 -0.94 -3.37 -32.64
C ASP A 86 -0.17 -3.25 -31.32
N LYS A 87 1.15 -3.01 -31.40
CA LYS A 87 2.00 -2.79 -30.23
C LYS A 87 1.53 -1.59 -29.40
N ALA A 88 1.23 -0.45 -30.05
CA ALA A 88 0.75 0.74 -29.37
C ALA A 88 -0.58 0.49 -28.62
N ARG A 89 -1.47 -0.32 -29.20
CA ARG A 89 -2.73 -0.71 -28.55
C ARG A 89 -2.49 -1.56 -27.31
N GLU A 90 -1.59 -2.54 -27.38
CA GLU A 90 -1.21 -3.38 -26.24
C GLU A 90 -0.61 -2.56 -25.10
N ASP A 91 0.31 -1.65 -25.42
CA ASP A 91 0.95 -0.81 -24.41
C ASP A 91 -0.04 0.17 -23.77
N LEU A 92 -0.98 0.72 -24.56
CA LEU A 92 -2.07 1.52 -24.03
C LEU A 92 -2.94 0.74 -23.04
N LEU A 93 -3.28 -0.52 -23.36
CA LEU A 93 -4.04 -1.38 -22.44
C LEU A 93 -3.28 -1.66 -21.14
N LYS A 94 -1.96 -1.87 -21.20
CA LYS A 94 -1.12 -2.04 -20.00
C LYS A 94 -1.14 -0.78 -19.12
N ILE A 95 -0.93 0.40 -19.73
CA ILE A 95 -0.95 1.68 -19.01
C ILE A 95 -2.33 1.95 -18.39
N GLN A 96 -3.42 1.64 -19.10
CA GLN A 96 -4.77 1.78 -18.56
C GLN A 96 -5.00 0.90 -17.33
N LYS A 97 -4.57 -0.37 -17.38
CA LYS A 97 -4.66 -1.29 -16.24
C LYS A 97 -3.86 -0.78 -15.04
N GLU A 98 -2.64 -0.30 -15.25
CA GLU A 98 -1.80 0.25 -14.18
C GLU A 98 -2.42 1.52 -13.57
N ARG A 99 -2.89 2.43 -14.43
CA ARG A 99 -3.62 3.63 -14.01
C ARG A 99 -4.83 3.25 -13.15
N ASP A 100 -5.62 2.27 -13.58
CA ASP A 100 -6.84 1.86 -12.87
C ASP A 100 -6.52 1.17 -11.55
N PHE A 101 -5.44 0.37 -11.50
CA PHE A 101 -4.90 -0.20 -10.29
C PHE A 101 -4.51 0.89 -9.28
N HIS A 102 -3.71 1.88 -9.69
CA HIS A 102 -3.35 3.01 -8.83
C HIS A 102 -4.57 3.81 -8.37
N ARG A 103 -5.53 4.05 -9.27
CA ARG A 103 -6.75 4.80 -8.94
C ARG A 103 -7.62 4.07 -7.92
N MET A 104 -7.77 2.76 -8.06
CA MET A 104 -8.47 1.92 -7.07
C MET A 104 -7.72 1.87 -5.73
N HIS A 105 -6.40 1.68 -5.78
CA HIS A 105 -5.58 1.62 -4.58
C HIS A 105 -5.59 2.93 -3.79
N HIS A 106 -5.46 4.07 -4.48
CA HIS A 106 -5.56 5.39 -3.86
C HIS A 106 -6.92 5.58 -3.18
N LYS A 107 -8.03 5.21 -3.83
CA LYS A 107 -9.38 5.27 -3.23
C LYS A 107 -9.46 4.43 -1.95
N ARG A 108 -8.92 3.21 -1.95
CA ARG A 108 -8.87 2.34 -0.77
C ARG A 108 -8.07 2.99 0.36
N ILE A 109 -6.86 3.46 0.09
CA ILE A 109 -6.00 4.12 1.09
C ILE A 109 -6.71 5.34 1.69
N VAL A 110 -7.38 6.14 0.87
CA VAL A 110 -8.13 7.30 1.37
C VAL A 110 -9.26 6.89 2.31
N GLN A 111 -9.99 5.81 2.00
CA GLN A 111 -11.02 5.26 2.88
C GLN A 111 -10.43 4.78 4.22
N GLU A 112 -9.34 4.02 4.19
CA GLU A 112 -8.65 3.52 5.37
C GLU A 112 -8.10 4.67 6.23
N LYS A 113 -7.46 5.66 5.60
CA LYS A 113 -6.98 6.89 6.24
C LYS A 113 -8.13 7.62 6.95
N ASN A 114 -9.26 7.79 6.27
CA ASN A 114 -10.41 8.49 6.85
C ASN A 114 -11.01 7.73 8.03
N LYS A 115 -11.05 6.39 7.96
CA LYS A 115 -11.46 5.55 9.10
C LYS A 115 -10.54 5.77 10.29
N LEU A 116 -9.23 5.69 10.10
CA LEU A 116 -8.25 5.89 11.17
C LEU A 116 -8.33 7.31 11.77
N ILE A 117 -8.56 8.33 10.93
CA ILE A 117 -8.77 9.70 11.40
C ILE A 117 -10.00 9.78 12.32
N ASN A 118 -11.09 9.11 11.97
CA ASN A 118 -12.30 9.10 12.78
C ASN A 118 -12.10 8.36 14.11
N ASP A 119 -11.43 7.22 14.08
CA ASP A 119 -11.09 6.46 15.29
C ASP A 119 -10.21 7.30 16.23
N LEU A 120 -9.21 8.00 15.68
CA LEU A 120 -8.35 8.89 16.46
C LEU A 120 -9.13 10.08 17.06
N LYS A 121 -10.08 10.66 16.32
CA LYS A 121 -10.96 11.72 16.85
C LYS A 121 -11.81 11.19 18.01
N GLY A 122 -12.41 10.02 17.86
CA GLY A 122 -13.18 9.37 18.92
C GLY A 122 -12.33 9.08 20.16
N LEU A 123 -11.11 8.58 19.96
CA LEU A 123 -10.17 8.30 21.05
C LEU A 123 -9.76 9.57 21.80
N LYS A 124 -9.45 10.65 21.08
CA LYS A 124 -9.15 11.95 21.70
C LYS A 124 -10.31 12.46 22.53
N LEU A 125 -11.54 12.35 22.02
CA LEU A 125 -12.75 12.75 22.76
C LEU A 125 -12.94 11.91 24.02
N HIS A 126 -12.73 10.59 23.95
CA HIS A 126 -12.80 9.69 25.10
C HIS A 126 -11.74 10.00 26.17
N TYR A 127 -10.52 10.37 25.79
CA TYR A 127 -9.53 10.79 26.80
C TYR A 127 -9.85 12.16 27.38
N ALA A 128 -10.35 13.10 26.58
CA ALA A 128 -10.78 14.39 27.06
C ALA A 128 -11.94 14.29 28.08
N SER A 129 -12.78 13.25 28.01
CA SER A 129 -13.85 13.05 28.99
C SER A 129 -13.36 12.56 30.36
N TYR A 130 -12.18 11.93 30.46
CA TYR A 130 -11.60 11.55 31.76
C TYR A 130 -10.97 12.72 32.51
N GLU A 131 -10.50 13.75 31.79
CA GLU A 131 -9.88 14.94 32.37
C GLU A 131 -10.66 15.53 33.56
N PRO A 132 -11.98 15.82 33.47
CA PRO A 132 -12.75 16.32 34.61
C PRO A 132 -12.83 15.32 35.78
N THR A 133 -12.94 14.02 35.49
CA THR A 133 -12.99 12.98 36.53
C THR A 133 -11.66 12.91 37.30
N ILE A 134 -10.53 12.99 36.58
CA ILE A 134 -9.19 13.00 37.18
C ILE A 134 -9.02 14.26 38.06
N ARG A 135 -9.46 15.43 37.57
CA ARG A 135 -9.42 16.68 38.36
C ARG A 135 -10.20 16.58 39.66
N VAL A 136 -11.45 16.13 39.60
CA VAL A 136 -12.29 15.94 40.79
C VAL A 136 -11.66 14.96 41.77
N LEU A 137 -11.05 13.87 41.28
CA LEU A 137 -10.38 12.90 42.14
C LEU A 137 -9.14 13.51 42.83
N HIS A 138 -8.36 14.32 42.12
CA HIS A 138 -7.22 15.04 42.66
C HIS A 138 -7.63 16.03 43.75
N GLU A 139 -8.69 16.80 43.52
CA GLU A 139 -9.27 17.73 44.49
C GLU A 139 -9.75 17.00 45.74
N LYS A 140 -10.51 15.91 45.58
CA LYS A 140 -10.97 15.07 46.69
C LYS A 140 -9.83 14.50 47.51
N HIS A 141 -8.78 13.99 46.85
CA HIS A 141 -7.61 13.47 47.54
C HIS A 141 -6.89 14.56 48.35
N HIS A 142 -6.76 15.76 47.78
CA HIS A 142 -6.16 16.89 48.47
C HIS A 142 -6.97 17.34 49.70
N THR A 143 -8.30 17.38 49.58
CA THR A 143 -9.20 17.68 50.72
C THR A 143 -9.10 16.62 51.81
N LEU A 144 -9.18 15.34 51.44
CA LEU A 144 -9.08 14.23 52.38
C LEU A 144 -7.74 14.22 53.14
N LEU A 145 -6.64 14.57 52.47
CA LEU A 145 -5.34 14.72 53.12
C LEU A 145 -5.34 15.83 54.18
N LYS A 146 -5.97 16.98 53.90
CA LYS A 146 -6.10 18.08 54.87
C LYS A 146 -6.96 17.67 56.06
N GLU A 147 -8.11 17.05 55.81
CA GLU A 147 -9.02 16.56 56.87
C GLU A 147 -8.35 15.50 57.75
N LYS A 148 -7.63 14.54 57.13
CA LYS A 148 -6.84 13.53 57.84
C LYS A 148 -5.81 14.17 58.76
N MET A 149 -5.11 15.20 58.29
CA MET A 149 -4.13 15.94 59.09
C MET A 149 -4.79 16.62 60.29
N LEU A 150 -5.90 17.34 60.08
CA LEU A 150 -6.66 17.99 61.16
C LEU A 150 -7.18 16.99 62.19
N THR A 151 -7.72 15.86 61.73
CA THR A 151 -8.23 14.79 62.59
C THR A 151 -7.09 14.15 63.39
N SER A 152 -5.90 14.03 62.79
CA SER A 152 -4.74 13.52 63.51
C SER A 152 -4.30 14.45 64.63
N LEU A 153 -4.27 15.76 64.39
CA LEU A 153 -3.93 16.74 65.41
C LEU A 153 -4.94 16.73 66.57
N GLU A 154 -6.25 16.64 66.28
CA GLU A 154 -7.25 16.54 67.35
C GLU A 154 -7.11 15.23 68.14
N ARG A 155 -6.81 14.11 67.46
CA ARG A 155 -6.51 12.84 68.14
C ARG A 155 -5.30 12.96 69.06
N ASP A 156 -4.21 13.56 68.58
CA ASP A 156 -2.97 13.71 69.35
C ASP A 156 -3.17 14.61 70.57
N LYS A 157 -3.99 15.67 70.44
CA LYS A 157 -4.42 16.53 71.54
C LYS A 157 -5.21 15.77 72.60
N VAL A 158 -6.21 14.98 72.20
CA VAL A 158 -7.02 14.16 73.12
C VAL A 158 -6.16 13.08 73.79
N VAL A 159 -5.27 12.42 73.04
CA VAL A 159 -4.32 11.44 73.61
C VAL A 159 -3.41 12.10 74.63
N GLY A 160 -2.86 13.28 74.34
CA GLY A 160 -2.05 14.05 75.28
C GLY A 160 -2.80 14.42 76.56
N GLN A 161 -4.08 14.83 76.45
CA GLN A 161 -4.94 15.08 77.60
C GLN A 161 -5.17 13.81 78.44
N ILE A 162 -5.47 12.67 77.79
CA ILE A 162 -5.65 11.38 78.46
C ILE A 162 -4.37 10.96 79.18
N SER A 163 -3.20 11.07 78.53
CA SER A 163 -1.92 10.74 79.15
C SER A 163 -1.62 11.62 80.37
N GLY A 164 -1.86 12.93 80.28
CA GLY A 164 -1.71 13.84 81.43
C GLY A 164 -2.65 13.51 82.59
N LEU A 165 -3.92 13.17 82.30
CA LEU A 165 -4.88 12.72 83.30
C LEU A 165 -4.45 11.37 83.93
N GLN A 166 -3.99 10.42 83.12
CA GLN A 166 -3.48 9.12 83.59
C GLN A 166 -2.25 9.27 84.49
N GLU A 167 -1.33 10.17 84.17
CA GLU A 167 -0.19 10.48 85.04
C GLU A 167 -0.62 11.09 86.37
N THR A 168 -1.60 11.99 86.35
CA THR A 168 -2.19 12.59 87.55
C THR A 168 -2.83 11.51 88.42
N LEU A 169 -3.64 10.62 87.83
CA LEU A 169 -4.23 9.47 88.53
C LEU A 169 -3.15 8.53 89.10
N LYS A 170 -2.08 8.24 88.37
CA LYS A 170 -0.96 7.41 88.86
C LYS A 170 -0.18 8.07 90.00
N LYS A 171 -0.03 9.40 90.01
CA LYS A 171 0.59 10.14 91.13
C LYS A 171 -0.29 10.06 92.38
N LEU A 172 -1.61 10.25 92.22
CA LEU A 172 -2.60 10.09 93.29
C LEU A 172 -2.63 8.65 93.84
N GLN A 173 -2.60 7.64 92.98
CA GLN A 173 -2.54 6.22 93.38
C GLN A 173 -1.23 5.86 94.09
N ARG A 174 -0.09 6.48 93.73
CA ARG A 174 1.19 6.26 94.43
C ARG A 174 1.20 6.80 95.86
N GLY A 175 0.31 7.73 96.21
CA GLY A 175 0.07 8.17 97.58
C GLY A 175 -0.82 7.22 98.40
N HIS A 176 -1.38 6.17 97.79
CA HIS A 176 -2.24 5.17 98.44
C HIS A 176 -1.52 3.82 98.49
N SER A 177 -0.70 3.60 99.53
CA SER A 177 -0.25 2.26 99.91
C SER A 177 -1.25 1.65 100.89
N TYR A 178 -2.31 1.00 100.42
CA TYR A 178 -2.96 -0.10 101.16
C TYR A 178 -3.62 -1.13 100.21
N HIS A 179 -3.63 -2.34 100.74
CA HIS A 179 -3.78 -3.68 100.18
C HIS A 179 -5.22 -4.10 99.78
N GLY A 180 -5.40 -4.59 98.54
CA GLY A 180 -6.28 -5.70 98.09
C GLY A 180 -7.83 -5.62 98.19
N PRO A 181 -8.60 -6.54 97.55
CA PRO A 181 -8.20 -7.71 96.76
C PRO A 181 -8.73 -7.73 95.31
N GLN A 182 -8.04 -8.51 94.48
CA GLN A 182 -8.40 -8.91 93.11
C GLN A 182 -9.76 -9.61 93.07
N ILE A 183 -10.66 -9.11 92.23
CA ILE A 183 -11.77 -9.90 91.69
C ILE A 183 -11.33 -10.35 90.30
N LYS A 184 -11.03 -11.65 90.18
CA LYS A 184 -10.89 -12.32 88.87
C LYS A 184 -12.26 -12.30 88.21
N VAL A 185 -12.43 -11.45 87.19
CA VAL A 185 -13.54 -11.57 86.25
C VAL A 185 -12.96 -12.17 84.98
N ASP A 186 -13.24 -13.45 84.79
CA ASP A 186 -13.05 -14.18 83.56
C ASP A 186 -14.00 -13.57 82.51
N HIS A 187 -13.45 -12.96 81.46
CA HIS A 187 -14.20 -12.60 80.28
C HIS A 187 -13.67 -13.43 79.12
N SER A 188 -14.45 -14.47 78.85
CA SER A 188 -14.45 -15.30 77.67
C SER A 188 -14.14 -14.48 76.42
N ARG A 189 -13.07 -14.87 75.73
CA ARG A 189 -12.73 -14.39 74.40
C ARG A 189 -13.75 -14.96 73.41
N GLU A 190 -14.92 -14.35 73.32
CA GLU A 190 -15.79 -14.56 72.16
C GLU A 190 -15.04 -14.05 70.93
N LYS A 191 -14.81 -14.95 69.96
CA LYS A 191 -14.37 -14.58 68.63
C LYS A 191 -15.48 -13.72 68.02
N GLU A 192 -15.25 -12.41 67.99
CA GLU A 192 -16.02 -11.49 67.19
C GLU A 192 -15.91 -11.90 65.72
N ASN A 193 -16.95 -12.60 65.22
CA ASN A 193 -17.22 -12.67 63.79
C ASN A 193 -17.71 -11.28 63.39
N ALA A 194 -16.77 -10.37 63.13
CA ALA A 194 -17.11 -9.09 62.52
C ALA A 194 -17.82 -9.36 61.17
N PRO A 195 -18.95 -8.71 60.87
CA PRO A 195 -19.58 -8.83 59.57
C PRO A 195 -18.59 -8.32 58.50
N GLU A 196 -18.12 -9.22 57.63
CA GLU A 196 -17.23 -8.86 56.53
C GLU A 196 -17.85 -7.71 55.72
N GLY A 197 -17.14 -6.58 55.66
CA GLY A 197 -17.56 -5.45 54.85
C GLY A 197 -17.63 -5.84 53.35
N PRO A 198 -18.45 -5.16 52.54
CA PRO A 198 -18.68 -5.54 51.13
C PRO A 198 -17.38 -5.61 50.31
N THR A 199 -16.38 -4.81 50.65
CA THR A 199 -15.04 -4.83 50.01
C THR A 199 -14.21 -6.05 50.41
N GLN A 200 -14.29 -6.50 51.66
CA GLN A 200 -13.56 -7.69 52.14
C GLN A 200 -14.16 -8.98 51.57
N LYS A 201 -15.50 -9.04 51.49
CA LYS A 201 -16.23 -10.15 50.85
C LYS A 201 -15.84 -10.32 49.37
N GLY A 202 -15.79 -9.22 48.60
CA GLY A 202 -15.39 -9.26 47.19
C GLY A 202 -13.94 -9.74 46.95
N LEU A 203 -13.01 -9.38 47.85
CA LEU A 203 -11.62 -9.86 47.80
C LEU A 203 -11.51 -11.37 48.11
N ARG A 204 -12.35 -11.89 49.02
CA ARG A 204 -12.42 -13.31 49.37
C ARG A 204 -12.98 -14.13 48.21
N GLU A 205 -14.08 -13.69 47.60
CA GLU A 205 -14.70 -14.34 46.45
C GLU A 205 -13.77 -14.36 45.23
N ALA A 206 -13.05 -13.27 44.95
CA ALA A 206 -12.07 -13.22 43.86
C ALA A 206 -10.89 -14.19 44.08
N ARG A 207 -10.46 -14.39 45.32
CA ARG A 207 -9.41 -15.38 45.66
C ARG A 207 -9.92 -16.82 45.48
N GLU A 208 -11.16 -17.12 45.81
CA GLU A 208 -11.77 -18.44 45.63
C GLU A 208 -12.01 -18.78 44.16
N GLN A 209 -12.49 -17.82 43.34
CA GLN A 209 -12.66 -18.01 41.90
C GLN A 209 -11.34 -18.27 41.17
N ASN A 210 -10.26 -17.60 41.56
CA ASN A 210 -8.93 -17.85 41.00
C ASN A 210 -8.43 -19.25 41.37
N LYS A 211 -8.65 -19.71 42.61
CA LYS A 211 -8.30 -21.07 43.05
C LYS A 211 -9.04 -22.16 42.25
N CYS A 212 -10.30 -21.92 41.88
CA CYS A 212 -11.10 -22.86 41.09
C CYS A 212 -10.65 -22.91 39.61
N LYS A 213 -10.32 -21.76 39.01
CA LYS A 213 -9.78 -21.67 37.64
C LYS A 213 -8.43 -22.39 37.50
N THR A 214 -7.57 -22.35 38.52
CA THR A 214 -6.29 -23.06 38.52
C THR A 214 -6.46 -24.57 38.62
N LYS A 215 -7.49 -25.06 39.35
CA LYS A 215 -7.81 -26.49 39.42
C LYS A 215 -8.36 -27.04 38.10
N MET A 216 -9.14 -26.26 37.34
CA MET A 216 -9.66 -26.68 36.03
C MET A 216 -8.56 -26.75 34.94
N LYS A 217 -7.55 -25.87 34.99
CA LYS A 217 -6.41 -25.92 34.04
C LYS A 217 -5.43 -27.07 34.29
N GLY A 218 -5.45 -27.69 35.47
CA GLY A 218 -4.61 -28.84 35.81
C GLY A 218 -5.18 -30.19 35.34
N ASN A 219 -6.48 -30.28 35.08
CA ASN A 219 -7.18 -31.52 34.70
C ASN A 219 -7.42 -31.67 33.18
N THR A 220 -6.83 -30.81 32.36
CA THR A 220 -6.93 -30.88 30.88
C THR A 220 -5.55 -30.96 30.23
N LYS A 221 -4.72 -31.87 30.73
CA LYS A 221 -3.57 -32.42 30.04
C LYS A 221 -3.57 -33.93 30.19
#